data_AF-A0A2U1Q1H3-F1
#
_entry.id   AF-A0A2U1Q1H3-F1
#
_cell.length_a   1.000
_cell.length_b   1.000
_cell.length_c   1.000
_cell.angle_alpha   90.00
_cell.angle_beta   90.00
_cell.angle_gamma   90.00
#
_symmetry.space_group_name_H-M   'P 1'
#
loop_
_entity.id
_entity.type
_entity.pdbx_description
1 polymer ?
#
loop_
_entity_poly.entity_id
_entity_poly.type
_entity_poly.pdbx_seq_one_letter_code
_entity_poly.pdbx_strand_id
1 'polypeptide(L)'
;MSYLTRQLMDVVNKLFHLSSSTPDILNVLMQMEKVLSRVQPPPYQAMVKVLHPIILALTAEKLVKHPDVNVNISVVCCICEIIRIMVPNTPYNHEQMKV
;
A
#
# COMPACT_ATOMS: atom_id res chain seq x y z
N MET A 1 -16.27 9.23 0.06
CA MET A 1 -14.91 8.80 0.46
C MET A 1 -15.06 7.75 1.56
N SER A 2 -14.53 6.54 1.37
CA SER A 2 -14.62 5.48 2.39
C SER A 2 -13.71 5.76 3.59
N TYR A 3 -13.98 5.09 4.72
CA TYR A 3 -13.14 5.14 5.93
C TYR A 3 -11.68 4.69 5.66
N LEU A 4 -11.49 3.68 4.80
CA LEU A 4 -10.16 3.21 4.41
C LEU A 4 -9.40 4.24 3.58
N THR A 5 -10.08 4.95 2.68
CA THR A 5 -9.44 6.04 1.92
C THR A 5 -8.96 7.16 2.84
N ARG A 6 -9.72 7.53 3.88
CA ARG A 6 -9.27 8.54 4.85
C ARG A 6 -8.03 8.08 5.60
N GLN A 7 -8.02 6.84 6.10
CA GLN A 7 -6.84 6.28 6.78
C GLN A 7 -5.60 6.28 5.87
N LEU A 8 -5.74 5.91 4.60
CA LEU A 8 -4.63 5.96 3.66
C LEU A 8 -4.15 7.39 3.42
N MET A 9 -5.05 8.36 3.27
CA MET A 9 -4.67 9.77 3.14
C MET A 9 -3.91 10.29 4.36
N ASP A 10 -4.32 9.92 5.57
CA ASP A 10 -3.63 10.32 6.79
C ASP A 10 -2.22 9.71 6.89
N VAL A 11 -2.09 8.43 6.52
CA VAL A 11 -0.79 7.73 6.46
C VAL A 11 0.10 8.37 5.40
N VAL A 12 -0.45 8.71 4.23
CA VAL A 12 0.25 9.42 3.15
C VAL A 12 0.79 10.76 3.63
N ASN A 13 -0.04 11.56 4.32
CA ASN A 13 0.41 12.85 4.86
C ASN A 13 1.55 12.66 5.86
N LYS A 14 1.46 11.67 6.75
CA LYS A 14 2.55 11.33 7.69
C LYS A 14 3.83 10.92 6.96
N LEU A 15 3.71 10.21 5.85
CA LEU A 15 4.84 9.79 5.01
C LEU A 15 5.43 10.98 4.23
N PHE A 16 4.65 11.93 3.74
CA PHE A 16 5.17 13.10 3.01
C PHE A 16 5.80 14.15 3.92
N HIS A 17 5.37 14.26 5.18
CA HIS A 17 5.97 15.15 6.18
C HIS A 17 7.21 14.56 6.87
N LEU A 18 7.90 13.61 6.22
CA LEU A 18 9.04 12.87 6.78
C LEU A 18 10.23 13.76 7.18
N SER A 19 10.22 14.19 8.45
CA SER A 19 11.34 14.69 9.24
C SER A 19 11.73 13.73 10.38
N SER A 20 11.34 12.46 10.28
CA SER A 20 11.31 11.54 11.43
C SER A 20 12.24 10.33 11.29
N SER A 21 12.60 9.79 12.46
CA SER A 21 13.63 8.77 12.67
C SER A 21 13.28 7.42 12.01
N THR A 22 14.25 6.49 11.93
CA THR A 22 14.01 5.13 11.40
C THR A 22 12.82 4.41 12.07
N PRO A 23 12.64 4.43 13.41
CA PRO A 23 11.45 3.88 14.06
C PRO A 23 10.13 4.50 13.60
N ASP A 24 10.11 5.81 13.33
CA ASP A 24 8.90 6.50 12.89
C ASP A 24 8.53 6.10 11.46
N ILE A 25 9.53 5.98 10.58
CA ILE A 25 9.36 5.47 9.21
C ILE A 25 8.74 4.07 9.27
N LEU A 26 9.31 3.17 10.07
CA LEU A 26 8.79 1.81 10.24
C LEU A 26 7.35 1.78 10.73
N ASN A 27 7.01 2.59 11.73
CA ASN A 27 5.67 2.66 12.28
C ASN A 27 4.65 3.13 11.24
N VAL A 28 5.01 4.13 10.42
CA VAL A 28 4.14 4.61 9.32
C VAL A 28 3.95 3.53 8.27
N LEU A 29 5.01 2.84 7.85
CA LEU A 29 4.93 1.77 6.85
C LEU A 29 4.09 0.58 7.36
N MET A 30 4.25 0.17 8.61
CA MET A 30 3.44 -0.90 9.22
C MET A 30 1.96 -0.52 9.32
N GLN A 31 1.66 0.73 9.68
CA GLN A 31 0.28 1.23 9.65
C GLN A 31 -0.29 1.22 8.23
N MET A 32 0.52 1.60 7.24
CA MET A 32 0.12 1.58 5.84
C MET A 32 -0.23 0.18 5.37
N GLU A 33 0.66 -0.79 5.58
CA GLU A 33 0.46 -2.20 5.26
C GLU A 33 -0.85 -2.73 5.89
N LYS A 34 -1.07 -2.44 7.18
CA LYS A 34 -2.28 -2.84 7.90
C LYS A 34 -3.56 -2.25 7.32
N VAL A 35 -3.51 -1.04 6.76
CA VAL A 35 -4.67 -0.42 6.10
C VAL A 35 -4.85 -1.01 4.70
N LEU A 36 -3.76 -1.19 3.94
CA LEU A 36 -3.78 -1.79 2.60
C LEU A 36 -4.32 -3.23 2.63
N SER A 37 -3.96 -4.04 3.62
CA SER A 37 -4.45 -5.42 3.77
C SER A 37 -5.95 -5.56 3.96
N ARG A 38 -6.64 -4.47 4.35
CA ARG A 38 -8.10 -4.42 4.51
C ARG A 38 -8.82 -4.01 3.23
N VAL A 39 -8.10 -3.58 2.21
CA VAL A 39 -8.67 -3.15 0.94
C VAL A 39 -8.96 -4.39 0.09
N GLN A 40 -10.22 -4.54 -0.31
CA GLN A 40 -10.64 -5.61 -1.21
C GLN A 40 -10.28 -5.27 -2.67
N PRO A 41 -9.81 -6.25 -3.46
CA PRO A 41 -9.70 -6.13 -4.90
C PRO A 41 -11.08 -6.19 -5.60
N PRO A 42 -11.24 -5.58 -6.79
CA PRO A 42 -10.42 -4.52 -7.31
C PRO A 42 -10.76 -3.19 -6.59
N PRO A 43 -9.81 -2.25 -6.52
CA PRO A 43 -10.05 -0.95 -5.91
C PRO A 43 -11.09 -0.17 -6.71
N TYR A 44 -11.99 0.52 -6.00
CA TYR A 44 -12.81 1.55 -6.62
C TYR A 44 -11.94 2.73 -7.10
N GLN A 45 -12.43 3.48 -8.10
CA GLN A 45 -11.66 4.52 -8.77
C GLN A 45 -11.05 5.57 -7.82
N ALA A 46 -11.77 5.98 -6.76
CA ALA A 46 -11.24 6.92 -5.77
C ALA A 46 -10.09 6.32 -4.93
N MET A 47 -10.05 5.00 -4.73
CA MET A 47 -8.94 4.32 -4.07
C MET A 47 -7.70 4.32 -4.97
N VAL A 48 -7.87 4.04 -6.27
CA VAL A 48 -6.76 4.08 -7.24
C VAL A 48 -6.06 5.45 -7.21
N LYS A 49 -6.84 6.54 -7.14
CA LYS A 49 -6.30 7.90 -7.02
C LYS A 49 -5.46 8.12 -5.75
N VAL A 50 -5.79 7.43 -4.67
CA VAL A 50 -5.07 7.51 -3.38
C VAL A 50 -3.84 6.60 -3.37
N LEU A 51 -3.90 5.45 -4.04
CA LEU A 51 -2.78 4.52 -4.15
C LEU A 51 -1.65 5.09 -5.01
N HIS A 52 -1.94 5.90 -6.03
CA HIS A 52 -0.91 6.47 -6.89
C HIS A 52 0.18 7.26 -6.14
N PRO A 53 -0.12 8.26 -5.28
CA PRO A 53 0.91 8.95 -4.52
C PRO A 53 1.64 8.04 -3.52
N ILE A 54 0.99 6.99 -2.99
CA ILE A 54 1.64 5.98 -2.14
C ILE A 54 2.70 5.21 -2.91
N ILE A 55 2.36 4.75 -4.11
CA ILE A 55 3.30 4.01 -4.98
C ILE A 55 4.53 4.87 -5.26
N LEU A 56 4.33 6.13 -5.65
CA LEU A 56 5.44 7.05 -5.90
C LEU A 56 6.33 7.21 -4.66
N ALA A 57 5.74 7.42 -3.49
CA ALA A 57 6.48 7.56 -2.24
C ALA A 57 7.27 6.28 -1.90
N LEU A 58 6.66 5.10 -2.01
CA LEU A 58 7.29 3.80 -1.73
C LEU A 58 8.44 3.49 -2.70
N THR A 59 8.34 3.93 -3.95
CA THR A 59 9.40 3.76 -4.96
C THR A 59 10.48 4.83 -4.90
N ALA A 60 10.35 5.83 -4.02
CA ALA A 60 11.35 6.87 -3.88
C ALA A 60 12.67 6.27 -3.37
N GLU A 61 13.79 6.72 -3.95
CA GLU A 61 15.13 6.20 -3.66
C GLU A 61 15.46 6.21 -2.16
N LYS A 62 15.00 7.23 -1.43
CA LYS A 62 15.17 7.38 0.02
C LYS A 62 14.62 6.19 0.82
N LEU A 63 13.53 5.57 0.36
CA LEU A 63 12.92 4.41 1.01
C LEU A 63 13.45 3.10 0.46
N VAL A 64 13.70 3.00 -0.85
CA VAL A 64 14.18 1.76 -1.49
C VAL A 64 15.65 1.46 -1.16
N LYS A 65 16.47 2.50 -0.95
CA LYS A 65 17.89 2.39 -0.57
C LYS A 65 18.12 2.72 0.89
N HIS A 66 17.10 2.58 1.74
CA HIS A 66 17.23 2.89 3.16
C HIS A 66 18.27 1.94 3.81
N PRO A 67 19.18 2.44 4.67
CA PRO A 67 20.22 1.60 5.27
C PRO A 67 19.69 0.55 6.25
N ASP A 68 18.50 0.78 6.81
CA ASP A 68 17.81 -0.19 7.67
C ASP A 68 17.02 -1.21 6.82
N VAL A 69 17.39 -2.49 6.93
CA VAL A 69 16.77 -3.59 6.20
C VAL A 69 15.29 -3.78 6.53
N ASN A 70 14.86 -3.47 7.77
CA ASN A 70 13.46 -3.61 8.16
C ASN A 70 12.60 -2.58 7.42
N VAL A 71 13.14 -1.38 7.17
CA VAL A 71 12.44 -0.37 6.36
C VAL A 71 12.22 -0.89 4.94
N ASN A 72 13.26 -1.49 4.34
CA ASN A 72 13.16 -2.07 3.00
C ASN A 72 12.13 -3.22 2.95
N ILE A 73 12.13 -4.10 3.95
CA ILE A 73 11.15 -5.19 4.07
C ILE A 73 9.72 -4.61 4.16
N SER A 74 9.50 -3.62 5.03
CA SER A 74 8.18 -3.00 5.17
C SER A 74 7.71 -2.29 3.90
N VAL A 75 8.61 -1.65 3.14
CA VAL A 75 8.32 -1.08 1.82
C VAL A 75 7.85 -2.17 0.86
N VAL A 76 8.56 -3.30 0.79
CA VAL A 76 8.19 -4.45 -0.05
C VAL A 76 6.83 -5.02 0.35
N CYS A 77 6.55 -5.20 1.64
CA CYS A 77 5.24 -5.65 2.12
C CYS A 77 4.10 -4.72 1.64
N CYS A 78 4.29 -3.40 1.74
CA CYS A 78 3.31 -2.43 1.25
C CYS A 78 3.10 -2.55 -0.27
N ILE A 79 4.17 -2.72 -1.05
CA ILE A 79 4.09 -2.90 -2.51
C ILE A 79 3.33 -4.20 -2.85
N CYS A 80 3.62 -5.30 -2.16
CA CYS A 80 2.91 -6.57 -2.34
C CYS A 80 1.40 -6.41 -2.11
N GLU A 81 1.00 -5.68 -1.07
CA GLU A 81 -0.41 -5.40 -0.82
C GLU A 81 -1.05 -4.53 -1.90
N ILE A 82 -0.33 -3.54 -2.43
CA ILE A 82 -0.80 -2.75 -3.58
C ILE A 82 -1.01 -3.63 -4.81
N ILE A 83 -0.06 -4.53 -5.10
CA ILE A 83 -0.20 -5.49 -6.21
C ILE A 83 -1.44 -6.35 -6.00
N ARG A 84 -1.64 -6.91 -4.79
CA ARG A 84 -2.83 -7.71 -4.44
C ARG A 84 -4.11 -6.93 -4.67
N ILE A 85 -4.17 -5.66 -4.24
CA ILE A 85 -5.34 -4.80 -4.42
C ILE A 85 -5.64 -4.61 -5.92
N MET A 86 -4.63 -4.34 -6.74
CA MET A 86 -4.80 -4.06 -8.18
C MET A 86 -5.21 -5.29 -9.00
N VAL A 87 -5.20 -6.50 -8.41
CA VAL A 87 -5.68 -7.71 -9.08
C VAL A 87 -7.16 -7.52 -9.47
N PRO A 88 -7.54 -7.79 -10.73
CA PRO A 88 -8.94 -7.71 -11.15
C PRO A 88 -9.80 -8.73 -10.38
N ASN A 89 -11.10 -8.46 -10.22
CA ASN A 89 -12.05 -9.50 -9.84
C ASN A 89 -12.10 -10.54 -10.96
N THR A 90 -11.30 -11.59 -10.87
CA THR A 90 -11.47 -12.77 -11.69
C THR A 90 -12.49 -13.67 -11.00
N PRO A 91 -13.74 -13.75 -11.48
CA PRO A 91 -14.46 -14.99 -11.27
C PRO A 91 -13.67 -16.00 -12.10
N TYR A 92 -13.17 -17.08 -11.50
CA TYR A 92 -12.90 -18.24 -12.32
C TYR A 92 -14.16 -18.46 -13.15
N ASN A 93 -14.06 -18.33 -14.48
CA ASN A 93 -15.21 -18.48 -15.33
C ASN A 93 -15.70 -19.92 -15.05
N HIS A 94 -16.92 -20.09 -14.51
CA HIS A 94 -17.41 -21.40 -14.08
C HIS A 94 -17.37 -22.45 -15.21
N GLU A 95 -17.22 -22.01 -16.46
CA GLU A 95 -16.98 -22.86 -17.62
C GLU A 95 -15.60 -23.57 -17.66
N GLN A 96 -14.62 -23.12 -16.88
CA GLN A 96 -13.29 -23.74 -16.77
C GLN A 96 -13.17 -24.76 -15.63
N MET A 97 -14.18 -24.86 -14.76
CA MET A 97 -14.30 -25.93 -13.76
C MET A 97 -15.46 -26.87 -14.13
N LYS A 98 -15.33 -27.54 -15.29
CA LYS A 98 -16.08 -28.77 -15.55
C LYS A 98 -15.19 -29.95 -15.15
N VAL A 99 -15.64 -30.70 -14.15
CA VAL A 99 -15.15 -32.05 -13.82
C VAL A 99 -15.71 -33.03 -14.84
#